data_AF-A0A8T3VSK7-F1
#
_entry.id   AF-A0A8T3VSK7-F1
#
_cell.length_a   1.000
_cell.length_b   1.000
_cell.length_c   1.000
_cell.angle_alpha   90.00
_cell.angle_beta   90.00
_cell.angle_gamma   90.00
#
_symmetry.space_group_name_H-M   'P 1'
#
loop_
_entity.id
_entity.type
_entity.pdbx_description
1 polymer ?
#
loop_
_entity_poly.entity_id
_entity_poly.type
_entity_poly.pdbx_seq_one_letter_code
_entity_poly.pdbx_strand_id
1 'polypeptide(L)'
;MSRVKTFKIFGLILAILLIIIGILPFVRGDTLTNNTLATSIILILLGIAYIIIANKPEWTKAVFFFEGIVIGVAGYMILAVPYNFGFLIIGLIIVVIAILAYLMKLPAGILKFFYR
;
A
#
# COMPACT_ATOMS: atom_id res chain seq x y z
N MET A 1 -12.73 11.45 -21.96
CA MET A 1 -12.07 12.27 -20.92
C MET A 1 -12.80 12.27 -19.58
N SER A 2 -14.15 12.26 -19.52
CA SER A 2 -14.92 12.25 -18.26
C SER A 2 -14.63 11.02 -17.38
N ARG A 3 -14.67 9.79 -17.95
CA ARG A 3 -14.45 8.54 -17.21
C ARG A 3 -13.11 8.48 -16.46
N VAL A 4 -12.03 9.01 -17.04
CA VAL A 4 -10.68 9.00 -16.41
C VAL A 4 -10.62 9.94 -15.21
N LYS A 5 -11.27 11.11 -15.28
CA LYS A 5 -11.37 12.03 -14.14
C LYS A 5 -12.19 11.41 -13.01
N THR A 6 -13.30 10.73 -13.35
CA THR A 6 -14.14 10.05 -12.36
C THR A 6 -13.37 8.93 -11.63
N PHE A 7 -12.56 8.12 -12.34
CA PHE A 7 -11.72 7.09 -11.72
C PHE A 7 -10.67 7.66 -10.77
N LYS A 8 -10.03 8.79 -11.13
CA LYS A 8 -9.08 9.46 -10.23
C LYS A 8 -9.76 9.97 -8.95
N ILE A 9 -10.97 10.52 -9.07
CA ILE A 9 -11.75 11.02 -7.92
C ILE A 9 -12.15 9.87 -7.00
N PHE A 10 -12.68 8.76 -7.54
CA PHE A 10 -13.03 7.59 -6.71
C PHE A 10 -11.82 7.00 -6.00
N GLY A 11 -10.67 6.96 -6.67
CA GLY A 11 -9.41 6.56 -6.07
C GLY A 11 -9.00 7.46 -4.90
N LEU A 12 -9.09 8.77 -5.07
CA LEU A 12 -8.77 9.73 -4.01
C LEU A 12 -9.73 9.59 -2.82
N ILE A 13 -11.02 9.39 -3.08
CA ILE A 13 -12.03 9.12 -2.05
C ILE A 13 -11.67 7.86 -1.28
N LEU A 14 -11.30 6.78 -1.98
CA LEU A 14 -10.86 5.54 -1.35
C LEU A 14 -9.63 5.77 -0.46
N ALA A 15 -8.63 6.49 -0.95
CA ALA A 15 -7.42 6.79 -0.18
C ALA A 15 -7.72 7.56 1.13
N ILE A 16 -8.59 8.57 1.04
CA ILE A 16 -9.04 9.33 2.22
C ILE A 16 -9.79 8.41 3.19
N LEU A 17 -10.67 7.55 2.67
CA LEU A 17 -11.43 6.59 3.49
C LEU A 17 -10.50 5.60 4.21
N LEU A 18 -9.46 5.09 3.55
CA LEU A 18 -8.46 4.22 4.16
C LEU A 18 -7.72 4.90 5.31
N ILE A 19 -7.32 6.17 5.13
CA ILE A 19 -6.67 6.97 6.18
C ILE A 19 -7.63 7.17 7.36
N ILE A 20 -8.88 7.55 7.10
CA ILE A 20 -9.89 7.74 8.15
C ILE A 20 -10.10 6.45 8.94
N ILE A 21 -10.27 5.31 8.26
CA ILE A 21 -10.44 4.01 8.92
C ILE A 21 -9.21 3.65 9.74
N GLY A 22 -8.00 3.93 9.23
CA GLY A 22 -6.76 3.67 9.96
C GLY A 22 -6.59 4.55 11.20
N ILE A 23 -7.10 5.79 11.19
CA ILE A 23 -7.05 6.72 12.33
C ILE A 23 -8.16 6.44 13.36
N LEU A 24 -9.29 5.88 12.91
CA LEU A 24 -10.50 5.66 13.71
C LEU A 24 -10.26 5.00 15.09
N PRO A 25 -9.43 3.94 15.22
CA PRO A 25 -9.20 3.28 16.51
C PRO A 25 -8.56 4.21 17.54
N PHE A 26 -7.71 5.14 17.10
CA PHE A 26 -7.08 6.13 17.98
C PHE A 26 -8.07 7.20 18.46
N VAL A 27 -9.05 7.55 17.62
CA VAL A 27 -10.09 8.55 17.94
C VAL A 27 -11.16 7.97 18.86
N ARG A 28 -11.51 6.69 18.67
CA ARG A 28 -12.52 5.99 19.48
C ARG A 28 -11.99 5.55 20.84
N GLY A 29 -10.67 5.57 21.05
CA GLY A 29 -10.06 5.02 22.25
C GLY A 29 -10.18 3.50 22.32
N ASP A 30 -10.23 2.84 21.16
CA ASP A 30 -10.25 1.38 21.09
C ASP A 30 -8.95 0.81 21.69
N THR A 31 -8.99 -0.44 22.13
CA THR A 31 -7.79 -1.10 22.67
C THR A 31 -6.70 -1.17 21.60
N LEU A 32 -5.57 -0.52 21.88
CA LEU A 32 -4.40 -0.49 21.01
C LEU A 32 -3.63 -1.80 21.12
N THR A 33 -4.19 -2.85 20.55
CA THR A 33 -3.50 -4.13 20.36
C THR A 33 -2.53 -4.05 19.19
N ASN A 34 -1.56 -4.97 19.14
CA ASN A 34 -0.64 -5.10 18.01
C ASN A 34 -1.39 -5.23 16.67
N ASN A 35 -2.49 -5.97 16.63
CA ASN A 35 -3.31 -6.13 15.43
C ASN A 35 -3.95 -4.81 15.00
N THR A 36 -4.48 -4.04 15.95
CA THR A 36 -5.05 -2.71 15.69
C THR A 36 -3.98 -1.78 15.12
N LEU A 37 -2.78 -1.74 15.74
CA LEU A 37 -1.67 -0.90 15.30
C LEU A 37 -1.17 -1.28 13.90
N ALA A 38 -0.94 -2.57 13.64
CA ALA A 38 -0.52 -3.06 12.33
C ALA A 38 -1.51 -2.69 11.23
N THR A 39 -2.80 -2.94 11.49
CA THR A 39 -3.87 -2.65 10.51
C THR A 39 -3.97 -1.16 10.24
N SER A 40 -3.94 -0.33 11.28
CA SER A 40 -3.96 1.13 11.14
C SER A 40 -2.79 1.67 10.34
N ILE A 41 -1.56 1.21 10.63
CA ILE A 41 -0.35 1.64 9.91
C ILE A 41 -0.46 1.27 8.43
N ILE A 42 -0.87 0.03 8.12
CA ILE A 42 -1.01 -0.46 6.75
C ILE A 42 -2.06 0.37 5.98
N LEU A 43 -3.23 0.62 6.58
CA LEU A 43 -4.30 1.39 5.94
C LEU A 43 -3.90 2.84 5.66
N ILE A 44 -3.24 3.50 6.62
CA ILE A 44 -2.76 4.88 6.45
C ILE A 44 -1.72 4.94 5.35
N LEU A 45 -0.77 4.00 5.34
CA LEU A 45 0.27 3.94 4.32
C LEU A 45 -0.30 3.69 2.92
N LEU A 46 -1.26 2.77 2.77
CA LEU A 46 -1.95 2.53 1.50
C LEU A 46 -2.67 3.78 0.99
N GLY A 47 -3.32 4.53 1.88
CA GLY A 47 -3.96 5.79 1.51
C GLY A 47 -2.95 6.83 1.03
N ILE A 48 -1.84 7.00 1.75
CA ILE A 48 -0.77 7.94 1.36
C ILE A 48 -0.11 7.52 0.05
N ALA A 49 0.22 6.23 -0.09
CA ALA A 49 0.80 5.64 -1.29
C ALA A 49 -0.08 5.92 -2.52
N TYR A 50 -1.39 5.71 -2.39
CA TYR A 50 -2.33 6.00 -3.46
C TYR A 50 -2.34 7.49 -3.84
N ILE A 51 -2.36 8.40 -2.87
CA ILE A 51 -2.32 9.85 -3.12
C ILE A 51 -1.05 10.24 -3.88
N ILE A 52 0.10 9.68 -3.48
CA ILE A 52 1.38 9.94 -4.15
C ILE A 52 1.32 9.44 -5.58
N ILE A 53 0.92 8.18 -5.82
CA ILE A 53 0.85 7.58 -7.16
C ILE A 53 -0.12 8.34 -8.07
N ALA A 54 -1.27 8.77 -7.55
CA ALA A 54 -2.28 9.48 -8.34
C ALA A 54 -1.81 10.85 -8.85
N ASN A 55 -0.99 11.55 -8.05
CA ASN A 55 -0.47 12.88 -8.36
C ASN A 55 0.91 12.84 -9.05
N LYS A 56 1.72 11.83 -8.72
CA LYS A 56 3.12 11.67 -9.11
C LYS A 56 3.38 10.22 -9.52
N PRO A 57 2.89 9.78 -10.69
CA PRO A 57 2.98 8.37 -11.10
C PRO A 57 4.43 7.90 -11.34
N GLU A 58 5.36 8.83 -11.57
CA GLU A 58 6.81 8.56 -11.61
C GLU A 58 7.36 7.91 -10.31
N TRP A 59 6.69 8.13 -9.17
CA TRP A 59 7.06 7.55 -7.87
C TRP A 59 6.49 6.15 -7.65
N THR A 60 5.65 5.62 -8.56
CA THR A 60 4.95 4.33 -8.36
C THR A 60 5.91 3.19 -8.01
N LYS A 61 7.07 3.13 -8.67
CA LYS A 61 8.06 2.09 -8.40
C LYS A 61 8.64 2.17 -6.97
N ALA A 62 8.99 3.39 -6.54
CA ALA A 62 9.53 3.63 -5.21
C ALA A 62 8.48 3.35 -4.13
N VAL A 63 7.25 3.82 -4.34
CA VAL A 63 6.13 3.62 -3.42
C VAL A 63 5.87 2.13 -3.23
N PHE A 64 5.73 1.34 -4.30
CA PHE A 64 5.54 -0.11 -4.19
C PHE A 64 6.72 -0.80 -3.49
N PHE A 65 7.96 -0.37 -3.75
CA PHE A 65 9.13 -0.93 -3.07
C PHE A 65 9.09 -0.71 -1.56
N PHE A 66 8.88 0.54 -1.13
CA PHE A 66 8.80 0.87 0.30
C PHE A 66 7.59 0.25 0.97
N GLU A 67 6.44 0.26 0.30
CA GLU A 67 5.20 -0.31 0.82
C GLU A 67 5.31 -1.83 1.00
N GLY A 68 5.95 -2.52 0.06
CA GLY A 68 6.27 -3.94 0.20
C GLY A 68 7.17 -4.23 1.40
N ILE A 69 8.20 -3.39 1.64
CA ILE A 69 9.06 -3.52 2.83
C ILE A 69 8.24 -3.31 4.10
N VAL A 70 7.44 -2.24 4.16
CA VAL A 70 6.69 -1.92 5.38
C VAL A 70 5.64 -2.99 5.66
N ILE A 71 4.90 -3.46 4.67
CA ILE A 71 3.93 -4.55 4.82
C ILE A 71 4.63 -5.83 5.29
N GLY A 72 5.77 -6.18 4.69
CA GLY A 72 6.54 -7.37 5.07
C GLY A 72 7.08 -7.30 6.50
N VAL A 73 7.73 -6.19 6.86
CA VAL A 73 8.35 -6.00 8.18
C VAL A 73 7.31 -5.80 9.27
N ALA A 74 6.35 -4.89 9.08
CA ALA A 74 5.30 -4.63 10.05
C ALA A 74 4.40 -5.86 10.22
N GLY A 75 4.05 -6.53 9.12
CA GLY A 75 3.29 -7.77 9.17
C GLY A 75 4.03 -8.88 9.92
N TYR A 76 5.34 -9.04 9.69
CA TYR A 76 6.13 -10.06 10.37
C TYR A 76 6.33 -9.77 11.87
N MET A 77 6.62 -8.53 12.22
CA MET A 77 6.95 -8.14 13.60
C MET A 77 5.73 -7.96 14.50
N ILE A 78 4.61 -7.51 13.93
CA ILE A 78 3.46 -7.06 14.73
C ILE A 78 2.34 -8.10 14.77
N LEU A 79 2.14 -8.88 13.69
CA LEU A 79 1.05 -9.86 13.63
C LEU A 79 1.42 -11.18 14.31
N ALA A 80 0.42 -11.87 14.85
CA ALA A 80 0.59 -13.20 15.40
C ALA A 80 0.71 -14.27 14.30
N VAL A 81 1.33 -15.41 14.64
CA VAL A 81 1.36 -16.61 13.80
C VAL A 81 -0.09 -17.10 13.57
N PRO A 82 -0.46 -17.50 12.34
CA PRO A 82 0.36 -17.65 11.13
C PRO A 82 0.37 -16.42 10.20
N TYR A 83 -0.34 -15.35 10.55
CA TYR A 83 -0.54 -14.18 9.69
C TYR A 83 0.77 -13.45 9.38
N ASN A 84 1.71 -13.44 10.32
CA ASN A 84 3.03 -12.85 10.15
C ASN A 84 3.79 -13.40 8.91
N PHE A 85 3.74 -14.71 8.66
CA PHE A 85 4.37 -15.33 7.50
C PHE A 85 3.64 -14.97 6.21
N GLY A 86 2.30 -14.91 6.23
CA GLY A 86 1.52 -14.50 5.08
C GLY A 86 1.87 -13.08 4.62
N PHE A 87 1.90 -12.14 5.57
CA PHE A 87 2.26 -10.74 5.26
C PHE A 87 3.73 -10.57 4.87
N LEU A 88 4.64 -11.35 5.47
CA LEU A 88 6.05 -11.37 5.05
C LEU A 88 6.18 -11.78 3.57
N ILE A 89 5.51 -12.88 3.18
CA ILE A 89 5.53 -13.38 1.81
C ILE A 89 4.92 -12.34 0.84
N ILE A 90 3.77 -11.76 1.19
CA ILE A 90 3.11 -10.73 0.38
C ILE A 90 4.04 -9.51 0.21
N GLY A 91 4.62 -9.00 1.30
CA GLY A 91 5.55 -7.88 1.24
C GLY A 91 6.76 -8.19 0.37
N LEU A 92 7.34 -9.38 0.49
CA LEU A 92 8.47 -9.82 -0.30
C LEU A 92 8.13 -9.91 -1.80
N ILE A 93 6.96 -10.45 -2.15
CA ILE A 93 6.48 -10.48 -3.53
C ILE A 93 6.35 -9.06 -4.09
N ILE A 94 5.77 -8.13 -3.34
CA ILE A 94 5.61 -6.74 -3.76
C ILE A 94 6.99 -6.09 -4.02
N VAL A 95 7.95 -6.30 -3.12
CA VAL A 95 9.33 -5.82 -3.28
C VAL A 95 9.98 -6.40 -4.54
N VAL A 96 9.85 -7.71 -4.76
CA VAL A 96 10.39 -8.37 -5.96
C VAL A 96 9.77 -7.79 -7.23
N ILE A 97 8.45 -7.58 -7.25
CA ILE A 97 7.77 -6.94 -8.39
C ILE A 97 8.32 -5.53 -8.62
N ALA A 98 8.49 -4.74 -7.56
CA ALA A 98 9.03 -3.39 -7.68
C ALA A 98 10.46 -3.39 -8.25
N ILE A 99 11.32 -4.31 -7.79
CA ILE A 99 12.69 -4.49 -8.34
C ILE A 99 12.62 -4.89 -9.82
N LEU A 100 11.77 -5.85 -10.18
CA LEU A 100 11.60 -6.26 -11.58
C LEU A 100 11.07 -5.11 -12.46
N ALA A 101 10.24 -4.22 -11.91
CA ALA A 101 9.80 -3.01 -12.58
C ALA A 101 10.97 -2.04 -12.82
N TYR A 102 11.85 -1.84 -11.84
CA TYR A 102 13.08 -1.05 -12.01
C TYR A 102 14.00 -1.62 -13.09
N LEU A 103 14.13 -2.94 -13.14
CA LEU A 103 14.95 -3.66 -14.13
C LEU A 103 14.28 -3.81 -15.50
N MET A 104 13.05 -3.31 -15.68
CA MET A 104 12.25 -3.49 -16.89
C MET A 104 12.07 -4.95 -17.33
N LYS A 105 12.06 -5.90 -16.37
CA LYS A 105 11.91 -7.34 -16.63
C LYS A 105 10.48 -7.86 -16.48
N LEU A 106 9.53 -7.00 -16.10
CA LEU A 106 8.11 -7.39 -16.01
C LEU A 106 7.46 -7.50 -17.39
N PRO A 107 6.37 -8.28 -17.55
CA PRO A 107 5.57 -8.28 -18.77
C PRO A 107 5.08 -6.86 -19.12
N ALA A 108 5.05 -6.53 -20.41
CA ALA A 108 4.72 -5.19 -20.90
C ALA A 108 3.38 -4.62 -20.37
N GLY A 109 2.38 -5.49 -20.14
CA GLY A 109 1.10 -5.09 -19.55
C GLY A 109 1.21 -4.56 -18.12
N ILE A 110 2.08 -5.16 -17.30
CA ILE A 110 2.33 -4.75 -15.91
C ILE A 110 3.32 -3.57 -15.88
N LEU A 111 4.35 -3.61 -16.72
CA LEU A 111 5.32 -2.51 -16.88
C LEU A 111 4.62 -1.17 -17.15
N LYS A 112 3.59 -1.17 -17.99
CA LYS A 112 2.81 0.03 -18.31
C LYS A 112 2.16 0.69 -17.08
N PHE A 113 1.90 -0.05 -16.01
CA PHE A 113 1.37 0.51 -14.76
C PHE A 113 2.42 1.32 -14.00
N PHE A 114 3.70 0.92 -14.05
CA PHE A 114 4.80 1.55 -13.34
C PHE A 114 5.42 2.76 -14.06
N TYR A 115 5.13 2.94 -15.34
CA TYR A 115 5.72 3.98 -16.22
C TYR A 115 4.66 4.90 -16.84
N ARG A 116 3.49 5.00 -16.20
CA ARG A 116 2.33 5.72 -16.74
C ARG A 116 2.35 7.22 -16.45
#